data_AF-A0A0B4XMA2-F1
#
_entry.id   AF-A0A0B4XMA2-F1
#
_cell.length_a   1.000
_cell.length_b   1.000
_cell.length_c   1.000
_cell.angle_alpha   90.00
_cell.angle_beta   90.00
_cell.angle_gamma   90.00
#
_symmetry.space_group_name_H-M   'P 1'
#
loop_
_entity.id
_entity.type
_entity.pdbx_description
1 polymer ?
#
loop_
_entity_poly.entity_id
_entity_poly.type
_entity_poly.pdbx_seq_one_letter_code
_entity_poly.pdbx_strand_id
1 'polypeptide(L)'
;MSVVAITGVLLLLYAHRGKRRDDLNLKYFSQAEFGAYWPMMNIGLLKKLDAFRAALGYPVAISPAAGAIGRPIIGSDGQLGEAESSAEKSWHNYLLHGEIMAIDVMPVPPGGATPAERQRWVDVARQVGFTGIGVYPHWRPRPGLHLDVRTDRTPDNPATWAGVRNDQGKQVYVGIQQGVLA
;
A
#
# COMPACT_ATOMS: atom_id res chain seq x y z
N MET A 1 -11.68 -28.01 -25.50
CA MET A 1 -10.25 -27.79 -25.13
C MET A 1 -10.07 -26.45 -24.42
N SER A 2 -10.97 -26.06 -23.51
CA SER A 2 -11.30 -24.63 -23.36
C SER A 2 -11.13 -24.05 -21.94
N VAL A 3 -11.14 -24.88 -20.89
CA VAL A 3 -10.97 -24.40 -19.49
C VAL A 3 -9.58 -24.73 -18.95
N VAL A 4 -9.07 -25.95 -19.24
CA VAL A 4 -7.75 -26.42 -18.77
C VAL A 4 -6.60 -25.57 -19.30
N ALA A 5 -6.69 -25.10 -20.56
CA ALA A 5 -5.65 -24.26 -21.16
C ALA A 5 -5.58 -22.85 -20.52
N ILE A 6 -6.73 -22.27 -20.15
CA ILE A 6 -6.80 -20.92 -19.53
C ILE A 6 -6.25 -20.95 -18.10
N THR A 7 -6.60 -21.97 -17.32
CA THR A 7 -6.05 -22.15 -15.97
C THR A 7 -4.53 -22.34 -15.99
N GLY A 8 -4.01 -23.10 -16.95
CA GLY A 8 -2.56 -23.30 -17.13
C GLY A 8 -1.81 -22.00 -17.42
N VAL A 9 -2.31 -21.16 -18.33
CA VAL A 9 -1.68 -19.87 -18.67
C VAL A 9 -1.68 -18.90 -17.48
N LEU A 10 -2.78 -18.80 -16.73
CA LEU A 10 -2.85 -17.94 -15.56
C LEU A 10 -1.89 -18.38 -14.45
N LEU A 11 -1.77 -19.68 -14.21
CA LEU A 11 -0.79 -20.24 -13.26
C LEU A 11 0.64 -19.95 -13.70
N LEU A 12 0.95 -20.08 -15.00
CA LEU A 12 2.27 -19.75 -15.53
C LEU A 12 2.59 -18.26 -15.40
N LEU A 13 1.63 -17.37 -15.67
CA LEU A 13 1.79 -15.93 -15.49
C LEU A 13 2.01 -15.57 -14.01
N TYR A 14 1.24 -16.19 -13.11
CA TYR A 14 1.39 -16.01 -11.68
C TYR A 14 2.77 -16.49 -11.20
N ALA A 15 3.20 -17.69 -11.61
CA ALA A 15 4.51 -18.23 -11.27
C ALA A 15 5.67 -17.40 -11.85
N HIS A 16 5.56 -16.96 -13.10
CA HIS A 16 6.57 -16.11 -13.74
C HIS A 16 6.69 -14.76 -13.05
N ARG A 17 5.55 -14.14 -12.69
CA ARG A 17 5.53 -12.90 -11.93
C ARG A 17 6.14 -13.08 -10.54
N GLY A 18 5.86 -14.20 -9.87
CA GLY A 18 6.49 -14.57 -8.60
C GLY A 18 8.02 -14.63 -8.73
N LYS A 19 8.52 -15.41 -9.69
CA LYS A 19 9.97 -15.56 -9.93
C LYS A 19 10.69 -14.23 -10.12
N ARG A 20 10.13 -13.31 -10.91
CA ARG A 20 10.73 -11.98 -11.12
C ARG A 20 10.87 -11.17 -9.82
N ARG A 21 10.02 -11.45 -8.83
CA ARG A 21 10.07 -10.80 -7.51
C ARG A 21 10.99 -11.54 -6.56
N ASP A 22 11.07 -12.87 -6.68
CA ASP A 22 12.05 -13.69 -5.95
C ASP A 22 13.49 -13.29 -6.30
N ASP A 23 13.73 -12.81 -7.52
CA ASP A 23 15.01 -12.26 -7.98
C ASP A 23 15.32 -10.85 -7.40
N LEU A 24 14.39 -10.23 -6.65
CA LEU A 24 14.64 -8.94 -6.01
C LEU A 24 15.50 -9.11 -4.75
N ASN A 25 16.61 -8.38 -4.70
CA ASN A 25 17.41 -8.25 -3.49
C ASN A 25 16.79 -7.18 -2.56
N LEU A 26 15.79 -7.57 -1.78
CA LEU A 26 15.20 -6.74 -0.72
C LEU A 26 15.90 -7.05 0.62
N LYS A 27 16.29 -6.01 1.37
CA LYS A 27 17.04 -6.18 2.62
C LYS A 27 16.14 -6.42 3.83
N TYR A 28 14.96 -5.80 3.85
CA TYR A 28 14.12 -5.70 5.03
C TYR A 28 12.78 -6.42 4.90
N PHE A 29 12.29 -6.60 3.68
CA PHE A 29 11.04 -7.30 3.41
C PHE A 29 11.28 -8.62 2.68
N SER A 30 10.48 -9.62 3.05
CA SER A 30 10.50 -10.97 2.49
C SER A 30 9.17 -11.31 1.82
N GLN A 31 9.17 -12.30 0.93
CA GLN A 31 7.96 -12.85 0.33
C GLN A 31 6.91 -13.25 1.38
N ALA A 32 7.34 -13.83 2.51
CA ALA A 32 6.45 -14.32 3.56
C ALA A 32 5.55 -13.22 4.15
N GLU A 33 6.04 -11.98 4.21
CA GLU A 33 5.28 -10.84 4.72
C GLU A 33 4.12 -10.44 3.79
N PHE A 34 4.21 -10.74 2.50
CA PHE A 34 3.15 -10.47 1.52
C PHE A 34 2.27 -11.69 1.22
N GLY A 35 2.74 -12.90 1.59
CA GLY A 35 2.01 -14.15 1.40
C GLY A 35 1.55 -14.37 -0.05
N ALA A 36 0.28 -14.71 -0.22
CA ALA A 36 -0.32 -14.97 -1.54
C ALA A 36 -0.34 -13.76 -2.47
N TYR A 37 -0.15 -12.54 -1.94
CA TYR A 37 -0.09 -11.33 -2.75
C TYR A 37 1.26 -11.10 -3.39
N TRP A 38 2.32 -11.78 -2.94
CA TRP A 38 3.68 -11.57 -3.43
C TRP A 38 3.77 -11.50 -4.96
N PRO A 39 3.25 -12.47 -5.75
CA PRO A 39 3.37 -12.44 -7.21
C PRO A 39 2.60 -11.31 -7.89
N MET A 40 1.71 -10.62 -7.17
CA MET A 40 0.93 -9.49 -7.67
C MET A 40 1.51 -8.14 -7.22
N MET A 41 2.45 -8.10 -6.29
CA MET A 41 3.04 -6.85 -5.79
C MET A 41 3.77 -6.10 -6.89
N ASN A 42 3.55 -4.80 -7.05
CA ASN A 42 4.34 -4.00 -7.97
C ASN A 42 5.82 -3.96 -7.53
N ILE A 43 6.75 -4.20 -8.47
CA ILE A 43 8.19 -4.22 -8.16
C ILE A 43 8.69 -2.85 -7.65
N GLY A 44 8.17 -1.76 -8.22
CA GLY A 44 8.50 -0.40 -7.80
C GLY A 44 8.02 -0.09 -6.39
N LEU A 45 6.84 -0.60 -6.01
CA LEU A 45 6.32 -0.54 -4.64
C LEU A 45 7.24 -1.28 -3.67
N LEU A 46 7.58 -2.54 -3.96
CA LEU A 46 8.45 -3.37 -3.11
C LEU A 46 9.81 -2.69 -2.83
N LYS A 47 10.46 -2.18 -3.87
CA LYS A 47 11.75 -1.48 -3.74
C LYS A 47 11.64 -0.22 -2.88
N LYS A 48 10.57 0.57 -3.06
CA LYS A 48 10.35 1.78 -2.26
C LYS A 48 10.02 1.48 -0.80
N LEU A 49 9.29 0.40 -0.52
CA LEU A 49 9.06 -0.05 0.86
C LEU A 49 10.36 -0.43 1.55
N ASP A 50 11.23 -1.17 0.86
CA ASP A 50 12.54 -1.55 1.38
C ASP A 50 13.40 -0.33 1.69
N ALA A 51 13.48 0.62 0.74
CA ALA A 51 14.18 1.89 0.93
C ALA A 51 13.57 2.75 2.04
N PHE A 52 12.25 2.76 2.18
CA PHE A 52 11.54 3.49 3.24
C PHE A 52 11.90 2.97 4.62
N ARG A 53 11.87 1.64 4.81
CA ARG A 53 12.29 1.01 6.06
C ARG A 53 13.76 1.25 6.35
N ALA A 54 14.61 1.24 5.32
CA ALA A 54 16.02 1.60 5.46
C ALA A 54 16.21 3.03 5.99
N ALA A 55 15.51 4.00 5.38
CA ALA A 55 15.64 5.42 5.69
C ALA A 55 15.04 5.81 7.05
N LEU A 56 13.99 5.12 7.50
CA LEU A 56 13.46 5.30 8.85
C LEU A 56 14.41 4.77 9.93
N GLY A 57 15.16 3.69 9.63
CA GLY A 57 16.15 3.10 10.55
C GLY A 57 15.55 2.19 11.63
N TYR A 58 14.26 1.85 11.53
CA TYR A 58 13.57 0.94 12.46
C TYR A 58 12.49 0.11 11.73
N PRO A 59 11.91 -0.92 12.37
CA PRO A 59 10.96 -1.80 11.70
C PRO A 59 9.70 -1.09 11.17
N VAL A 60 9.25 -1.53 10.00
CA VAL A 60 7.96 -1.16 9.41
C VAL A 60 7.18 -2.43 9.19
N ALA A 61 6.07 -2.59 9.92
CA ALA A 61 5.20 -3.76 9.79
C ALA A 61 4.13 -3.50 8.73
N ILE A 62 3.69 -4.53 8.02
CA ILE A 62 2.48 -4.44 7.21
C ILE A 62 1.27 -4.43 8.15
N SER A 63 0.27 -3.61 7.84
CA SER A 63 -0.97 -3.56 8.60
C SER A 63 -1.66 -4.93 8.60
N PRO A 64 -2.15 -5.43 9.75
CA PRO A 64 -2.85 -6.71 9.82
C PRO A 64 -4.30 -6.63 9.29
N ALA A 65 -4.77 -5.45 8.90
CA ALA A 65 -6.14 -5.26 8.42
C ALA A 65 -6.38 -6.05 7.13
N ALA A 66 -7.58 -6.64 7.02
CA ALA A 66 -8.01 -7.24 5.77
C ALA A 66 -7.99 -6.19 4.64
N GLY A 67 -7.30 -6.49 3.54
CA GLY A 67 -7.15 -5.57 2.42
C GLY A 67 -6.04 -4.53 2.56
N ALA A 68 -5.15 -4.66 3.56
CA ALA A 68 -3.95 -3.82 3.71
C ALA A 68 -2.96 -3.97 2.53
N ILE A 69 -2.98 -5.10 1.83
CA ILE A 69 -2.08 -5.38 0.70
C ILE A 69 -2.87 -5.31 -0.61
N GLY A 70 -3.67 -6.33 -0.92
CA GLY A 70 -4.46 -6.40 -2.16
C GLY A 70 -5.95 -6.57 -1.90
N ARG A 71 -6.78 -5.99 -2.77
CA ARG A 71 -8.24 -6.16 -2.73
C ARG A 71 -8.76 -6.52 -4.13
N PRO A 72 -9.43 -7.67 -4.33
CA PRO A 72 -10.13 -7.93 -5.58
C PRO A 72 -11.47 -7.22 -5.57
N ILE A 73 -11.48 -5.88 -5.64
CA ILE A 73 -12.76 -5.16 -5.69
C ILE A 73 -13.22 -5.15 -7.14
N ILE A 74 -14.35 -5.82 -7.34
CA ILE A 74 -15.16 -5.79 -8.55
C ILE A 74 -16.40 -4.96 -8.18
N GLY A 75 -16.99 -4.22 -9.13
CA GLY A 75 -18.16 -3.36 -8.88
C GLY A 75 -19.29 -4.12 -8.18
N SER A 76 -20.27 -3.38 -7.62
CA SER A 76 -21.40 -4.00 -6.91
C SER A 76 -22.23 -4.97 -7.77
N ASP A 77 -22.09 -4.89 -9.10
CA ASP A 77 -22.67 -5.75 -10.12
C ASP A 77 -21.82 -7.00 -10.45
N GLY A 78 -20.66 -7.18 -9.81
CA GLY A 78 -19.75 -8.30 -10.06
C GLY A 78 -19.05 -8.25 -11.41
N GLN A 79 -19.05 -7.11 -12.10
CA GLN A 79 -18.36 -6.92 -13.38
C GLN A 79 -17.05 -6.13 -13.22
N LEU A 80 -16.07 -6.44 -14.07
CA LEU A 80 -14.90 -5.58 -14.30
C LEU A 80 -15.36 -4.34 -15.12
N GLY A 81 -16.21 -3.52 -14.50
CA GLY A 81 -16.74 -2.27 -15.07
C GLY A 81 -15.90 -1.05 -14.70
N GLU A 82 -16.38 0.14 -15.12
CA GLU A 82 -15.83 1.39 -14.61
C GLU A 82 -16.02 1.43 -13.09
N ALA A 83 -14.94 1.64 -12.35
CA ALA A 83 -15.02 1.76 -10.90
C ALA A 83 -15.99 2.91 -10.52
N GLU A 84 -17.08 2.57 -9.85
CA GLU A 84 -18.17 3.43 -9.43
C GLU A 84 -17.93 4.05 -8.06
N SER A 85 -17.04 3.46 -7.24
CA SER A 85 -16.67 3.99 -5.93
C SER A 85 -15.17 4.34 -5.80
N SER A 86 -14.86 5.24 -4.86
CA SER A 86 -13.47 5.56 -4.50
C SER A 86 -12.72 4.36 -3.92
N ALA A 87 -13.44 3.38 -3.37
CA ALA A 87 -12.87 2.11 -2.92
C ALA A 87 -12.47 1.22 -4.12
N GLU A 88 -13.26 1.19 -5.18
CA GLU A 88 -12.96 0.43 -6.41
C GLU A 88 -11.76 1.00 -7.19
N LYS A 89 -11.59 2.33 -7.15
CA LYS A 89 -10.40 3.04 -7.72
C LYS A 89 -9.15 2.94 -6.86
N SER A 90 -9.21 2.22 -5.73
CA SER A 90 -8.06 2.08 -4.83
C SER A 90 -6.88 1.43 -5.54
N TRP A 91 -5.67 1.92 -5.26
CA TRP A 91 -4.43 1.33 -5.76
C TRP A 91 -4.07 -0.03 -5.12
N HIS A 92 -4.86 -0.50 -4.15
CA HIS A 92 -4.83 -1.91 -3.70
C HIS A 92 -5.52 -2.86 -4.70
N ASN A 93 -6.30 -2.34 -5.66
CA ASN A 93 -7.10 -3.14 -6.57
C ASN A 93 -6.27 -3.74 -7.72
N TYR A 94 -5.80 -4.97 -7.51
CA TYR A 94 -4.94 -5.65 -8.48
C TYR A 94 -5.68 -6.18 -9.71
N LEU A 95 -7.00 -6.31 -9.66
CA LEU A 95 -7.79 -6.66 -10.84
C LEU A 95 -7.91 -5.47 -11.79
N LEU A 96 -8.03 -4.25 -11.23
CA LEU A 96 -8.08 -3.02 -12.01
C LEU A 96 -6.70 -2.63 -12.56
N HIS A 97 -5.66 -2.67 -11.71
CA HIS A 97 -4.33 -2.15 -12.05
C HIS A 97 -3.38 -3.21 -12.60
N GLY A 98 -3.79 -4.49 -12.59
CA GLY A 98 -2.97 -5.64 -12.99
C GLY A 98 -1.89 -6.04 -11.99
N GLU A 99 -1.56 -5.16 -11.02
CA GLU A 99 -0.65 -5.36 -9.91
C GLU A 99 -1.16 -4.61 -8.67
N ILE A 100 -0.65 -4.96 -7.49
CA ILE A 100 -0.88 -4.24 -6.24
C ILE A 100 0.08 -3.06 -6.19
N MET A 101 -0.48 -1.86 -6.18
CA MET A 101 0.29 -0.61 -6.22
C MET A 101 0.22 0.19 -4.93
N ALA A 102 -0.56 -0.25 -3.94
CA ALA A 102 -0.65 0.34 -2.62
C ALA A 102 -0.41 -0.69 -1.51
N ILE A 103 -0.01 -0.20 -0.34
CA ILE A 103 0.08 -0.99 0.88
C ILE A 103 -0.19 -0.11 2.11
N ASP A 104 -0.83 -0.69 3.11
CA ASP A 104 -1.00 -0.10 4.44
C ASP A 104 0.08 -0.65 5.36
N VAL A 105 0.88 0.25 5.95
CA VAL A 105 1.98 -0.09 6.85
C VAL A 105 1.86 0.62 8.19
N MET A 106 2.52 0.06 9.19
CA MET A 106 2.56 0.54 10.57
C MET A 106 4.02 0.59 11.03
N PRO A 107 4.70 1.74 10.87
CA PRO A 107 6.05 1.92 11.38
C PRO A 107 6.11 1.73 12.90
N VAL A 108 7.23 1.23 13.42
CA VAL A 108 7.44 0.92 14.85
C VAL A 108 8.59 1.75 15.41
N PRO A 109 8.43 3.09 15.52
CA PRO A 109 9.46 3.95 16.06
C PRO A 109 9.69 3.65 17.55
N PRO A 110 10.94 3.68 18.04
CA PRO A 110 11.25 3.40 19.45
C PRO A 110 10.61 4.41 20.42
N GLY A 111 10.40 5.65 19.98
CA GLY A 111 9.76 6.72 20.75
C GLY A 111 8.24 6.87 20.53
N GLY A 112 7.61 5.93 19.82
CA GLY A 112 6.21 6.05 19.42
C GLY A 112 5.98 7.04 18.28
N ALA A 113 4.74 7.05 17.78
CA ALA A 113 4.35 7.82 16.60
C ALA A 113 3.91 9.24 16.96
N THR A 114 4.82 10.05 17.50
CA THR A 114 4.57 11.46 17.83
C THR A 114 4.28 12.28 16.56
N PRO A 115 3.74 13.51 16.68
CA PRO A 115 3.57 14.39 15.51
C PRO A 115 4.84 14.59 14.70
N ALA A 116 5.98 14.83 15.37
CA ALA A 116 7.27 14.96 14.71
C ALA A 116 7.69 13.69 13.97
N GLU A 117 7.45 12.52 14.56
CA GLU A 117 7.77 11.25 13.91
C GLU A 117 6.86 10.95 12.72
N ARG A 118 5.57 11.29 12.80
CA ARG A 118 4.65 11.17 11.66
C ARG A 118 5.00 12.14 10.54
N GLN A 119 5.48 13.35 10.86
CA GLN A 119 5.99 14.25 9.85
C GLN A 119 7.23 13.64 9.16
N ARG A 120 8.16 13.10 9.95
CA ARG A 120 9.32 12.36 9.43
C ARG A 120 8.93 11.19 8.53
N TRP A 121 7.87 10.46 8.84
CA TRP A 121 7.33 9.41 7.96
C TRP A 121 6.95 9.96 6.59
N VAL A 122 6.21 11.07 6.55
CA VAL A 122 5.79 11.70 5.30
C VAL A 122 6.99 12.19 4.50
N ASP A 123 7.96 12.81 5.16
CA ASP A 123 9.16 13.33 4.49
C ASP A 123 10.02 12.21 3.90
N VAL A 124 10.23 11.12 4.64
CA VAL A 124 10.94 9.95 4.14
C VAL A 124 10.15 9.26 3.02
N ALA A 125 8.82 9.17 3.11
CA ALA A 125 7.99 8.61 2.04
C ALA A 125 8.10 9.42 0.73
N ARG A 126 8.14 10.75 0.83
CA ARG A 126 8.41 11.64 -0.31
C ARG A 126 9.82 11.43 -0.86
N GLN A 127 10.82 11.38 0.02
CA GLN A 127 12.22 11.21 -0.36
C GLN A 127 12.46 9.91 -1.15
N VAL A 128 11.82 8.81 -0.77
CA VAL A 128 11.93 7.53 -1.51
C VAL A 128 11.05 7.48 -2.76
N GLY A 129 10.21 8.50 -2.97
CA GLY A 129 9.43 8.72 -4.18
C GLY A 129 8.09 8.01 -4.24
N PHE A 130 7.41 7.80 -3.10
CA PHE A 130 5.99 7.41 -3.13
C PHE A 130 5.14 8.50 -3.77
N THR A 131 4.12 8.10 -4.54
CA THR A 131 3.25 9.03 -5.29
C THR A 131 1.85 9.14 -4.69
N GLY A 132 1.52 8.31 -3.70
CA GLY A 132 0.37 8.48 -2.80
C GLY A 132 0.76 8.21 -1.35
N ILE A 133 0.43 9.14 -0.45
CA ILE A 133 0.80 9.10 0.97
C ILE A 133 -0.41 9.49 1.82
N GLY A 134 -0.92 8.55 2.62
CA GLY A 134 -1.99 8.79 3.59
C GLY A 134 -1.51 8.58 5.02
N VAL A 135 -1.80 9.50 5.95
CA VAL A 135 -1.47 9.35 7.39
C VAL A 135 -2.70 8.97 8.19
N TYR A 136 -2.59 7.95 9.05
CA TYR A 136 -3.70 7.44 9.85
C TYR A 136 -3.30 7.28 11.32
N PRO A 137 -3.43 8.34 12.13
CA PRO A 137 -2.98 8.36 13.52
C PRO A 137 -3.84 7.49 14.46
N HIS A 138 -5.05 7.10 14.05
CA HIS A 138 -5.97 6.32 14.90
C HIS A 138 -6.18 4.88 14.42
N TRP A 139 -5.36 4.40 13.47
CA TRP A 139 -5.35 3.00 13.09
C TRP A 139 -4.95 2.10 14.27
N ARG A 140 -5.39 0.85 14.19
CA ARG A 140 -5.12 -0.19 15.17
C ARG A 140 -4.36 -1.33 14.51
N PRO A 141 -3.39 -1.96 15.20
CA PRO A 141 -3.03 -1.76 16.61
C PRO A 141 -2.26 -0.45 16.90
N ARG A 142 -1.75 0.24 15.88
CA ARG A 142 -0.99 1.49 16.04
C ARG A 142 -1.17 2.43 14.84
N PRO A 143 -0.74 3.70 14.96
CA PRO A 143 -0.70 4.64 13.85
C PRO A 143 0.03 4.06 12.63
N GLY A 144 -0.42 4.44 11.44
CA GLY A 144 0.17 3.91 10.21
C GLY A 144 0.07 4.86 9.03
N LEU A 145 0.48 4.34 7.88
CA LEU A 145 0.50 5.01 6.60
C LEU A 145 -0.16 4.14 5.53
N HIS A 146 -0.86 4.78 4.62
CA HIS A 146 -1.09 4.26 3.29
C HIS A 146 0.06 4.75 2.39
N LEU A 147 0.68 3.85 1.65
CA LEU A 147 1.75 4.18 0.68
C LEU A 147 1.44 3.54 -0.67
N ASP A 148 1.51 4.31 -1.75
CA ASP A 148 1.31 3.78 -3.10
C ASP A 148 2.22 4.42 -4.16
N VAL A 149 2.29 3.74 -5.31
CA VAL A 149 3.05 4.14 -6.50
C VAL A 149 2.14 4.44 -7.69
N ARG A 150 0.99 5.07 -7.44
CA ARG A 150 0.03 5.50 -8.47
C ARG A 150 0.68 6.19 -9.65
N THR A 151 0.21 5.88 -10.86
CA THR A 151 0.77 6.40 -12.12
C THR A 151 0.24 7.77 -12.51
N ASP A 152 -0.84 8.25 -11.90
CA ASP A 152 -1.44 9.56 -12.17
C ASP A 152 -0.79 10.70 -11.37
N ARG A 153 0.28 10.42 -10.62
CA ARG A 153 1.05 11.38 -9.83
C ARG A 153 2.54 11.13 -9.99
N THR A 154 3.34 12.11 -9.59
CA THR A 154 4.81 12.05 -9.60
C THR A 154 5.37 12.16 -8.19
N PRO A 155 6.63 11.74 -7.95
CA PRO A 155 7.29 11.94 -6.65
C PRO A 155 7.30 13.40 -6.18
N ASP A 156 7.41 14.36 -7.11
CA ASP A 156 7.42 15.79 -6.81
C ASP A 156 6.02 16.37 -6.53
N ASN A 157 4.97 15.66 -6.95
CA ASN A 157 3.58 16.03 -6.72
C ASN A 157 2.74 14.82 -6.31
N PRO A 158 2.98 14.24 -5.11
CA PRO A 158 2.26 13.08 -4.64
C PRO A 158 0.85 13.45 -4.19
N ALA A 159 -0.11 12.54 -4.35
CA ALA A 159 -1.39 12.65 -3.67
C ALA A 159 -1.18 12.50 -2.15
N THR A 160 -1.68 13.45 -1.35
CA THR A 160 -1.52 13.42 0.10
C THR A 160 -2.85 13.64 0.83
N TRP A 161 -3.09 12.87 1.88
CA TRP A 161 -4.30 12.97 2.71
C TRP A 161 -4.05 12.40 4.11
N ALA A 162 -5.03 12.53 4.99
CA ALA A 162 -5.06 11.81 6.26
C ALA A 162 -6.47 11.31 6.59
N GLY A 163 -6.54 10.19 7.32
CA GLY A 163 -7.77 9.71 7.93
C GLY A 163 -7.75 9.93 9.44
N VAL A 164 -8.52 10.88 9.94
CA VAL A 164 -8.64 11.22 11.37
C VAL A 164 -10.03 10.86 11.90
N ARG A 165 -10.20 10.75 13.22
CA ARG A 165 -11.53 10.55 13.82
C ARG A 165 -12.14 11.91 14.13
N ASN A 166 -13.40 12.11 13.73
CA ASN A 166 -14.18 13.26 14.17
C ASN A 166 -14.70 13.07 15.62
N ASP A 167 -15.42 14.05 16.16
CA ASP A 167 -15.98 14.01 17.52
C ASP A 167 -16.96 12.85 17.76
N GLN A 168 -17.51 12.28 16.70
CA GLN A 168 -18.38 11.09 16.74
C GLN A 168 -17.59 9.77 16.64
N GLY A 169 -16.26 9.84 16.62
CA GLY A 169 -15.37 8.68 16.48
C GLY A 169 -15.32 8.09 15.06
N LYS A 170 -15.98 8.70 14.07
CA LYS A 170 -16.01 8.27 12.67
C LYS A 170 -14.76 8.77 11.93
N GLN A 171 -14.19 7.92 11.08
CA GLN A 171 -13.09 8.35 10.22
C GLN A 171 -13.58 9.36 9.17
N VAL A 172 -12.87 10.48 9.06
CA VAL A 172 -13.05 11.52 8.04
C VAL A 172 -11.71 11.78 7.34
N TYR A 173 -11.77 12.16 6.07
CA TYR A 173 -10.58 12.45 5.28
C TYR A 173 -10.29 13.94 5.26
N VAL A 174 -9.05 14.29 5.58
CA VAL A 174 -8.59 15.67 5.74
C VAL A 174 -7.21 15.84 5.08
N GLY A 175 -6.69 17.07 5.07
CA GLY A 175 -5.33 17.34 4.62
C GLY A 175 -4.30 16.61 5.48
N ILE A 176 -3.21 16.13 4.87
CA ILE A 176 -2.20 15.28 5.53
C ILE A 176 -1.64 15.89 6.82
N GLN A 177 -1.50 17.22 6.88
CA GLN A 177 -0.99 17.95 8.04
C GLN A 177 -1.87 17.79 9.28
N GLN A 178 -3.19 17.66 9.12
CA GLN A 178 -4.07 17.41 10.26
C GLN A 178 -3.83 16.01 10.84
N GLY A 179 -3.60 14.99 10.01
CA GLY A 179 -3.26 13.65 10.48
C GLY A 179 -1.87 13.56 11.12
N VAL A 180 -0.92 14.38 10.66
CA VAL A 180 0.40 14.51 11.30
C VAL A 180 0.25 15.06 12.72
N LEU A 181 -0.67 15.99 12.97
CA LEU A 181 -0.83 16.65 14.27
C LEU A 181 -1.79 15.95 15.25
N ALA A 182 -2.66 15.04 14.76
CA ALA A 182 -3.75 14.43 15.52
C ALA A 182 -3.37 13.27 16.48
#